data_AF-E2BYG8-F1
#
_entry.id   AF-E2BYG8-F1
#
_cell.length_a   1.000
_cell.length_b   1.000
_cell.length_c   1.000
_cell.angle_alpha   90.00
_cell.angle_beta   90.00
_cell.angle_gamma   90.00
#
_symmetry.space_group_name_H-M   'P 1'
#
loop_
_entity.id
_entity.type
_entity.pdbx_description
1 polymer ?
#
loop_
_entity_poly.entity_id
_entity_poly.type
_entity_poly.pdbx_seq_one_letter_code
_entity_poly.pdbx_strand_id
1 'polypeptide(L)'
;MGAGLLVVILTAALSASANNINGQCRIHNGTKITCSCIGNEELFLPDDYNYTNIVSVTVAGCDSVNLHYSSLTEASDLEEMIVQNISGRLDFDVYITSSRLKMLRLSDIGRIPSIVAHTFVSLANIDTLMIENTRIDEFKEDFSYVNVSSFFMRNVTVERIDQLNLSENGKTLCIMNSELRNIATSLTFNIRTIEIIGSKFRLQRPGMVSVLGDIVIIKDSVFLNASMSLDAAAATVHGICADGKSALRLSSKHIDSTDNRLPNEIVYLTRNNQTVKSDMFVNKNNMVCKAGNCKCPKISGQAPCSAVYISLVLVLGCFLMSLSRGFGLLSL
;
A
#
# COMPACT_ATOMS: atom_id res chain seq x y z
N MET A 1 -3.67 55.88 3.58
CA MET A 1 -4.36 55.03 2.59
C MET A 1 -3.34 54.41 1.62
N GLY A 2 -2.39 53.61 2.12
CA GLY A 2 -1.25 53.13 1.31
C GLY A 2 -0.76 51.71 1.61
N ALA A 3 -1.41 50.98 2.52
CA ALA A 3 -1.05 49.59 2.86
C ALA A 3 -2.01 48.54 2.28
N GLY A 4 -3.23 48.94 1.90
CA GLY A 4 -4.25 48.02 1.36
C GLY A 4 -4.03 47.60 -0.09
N LEU A 5 -3.30 48.38 -0.89
CA LEU A 5 -3.07 48.10 -2.32
C LEU A 5 -1.92 47.10 -2.56
N LEU A 6 -0.93 47.03 -1.66
CA LEU A 6 0.19 46.08 -1.78
C LEU A 6 -0.21 44.63 -1.48
N VAL A 7 -1.20 44.42 -0.61
CA VAL A 7 -1.70 43.07 -0.27
C VAL A 7 -2.52 42.45 -1.41
N VAL A 8 -3.22 43.27 -2.20
CA VAL A 8 -3.98 42.81 -3.39
C VAL A 8 -3.05 42.47 -4.56
N ILE A 9 -1.91 43.16 -4.68
CA ILE A 9 -0.91 42.86 -5.71
C ILE A 9 -0.07 41.63 -5.34
N LEU A 10 0.26 41.40 -4.06
CA LEU A 10 0.95 40.18 -3.63
C LEU A 10 0.08 38.92 -3.70
N THR A 11 -1.25 39.04 -3.54
CA THR A 11 -2.17 37.90 -3.74
C THR A 11 -2.39 37.58 -5.22
N ALA A 12 -2.25 38.56 -6.12
CA ALA A 12 -2.21 38.34 -7.57
C ALA A 12 -0.84 37.84 -8.08
N ALA A 13 0.22 37.88 -7.27
CA ALA A 13 1.54 37.35 -7.63
C ALA A 13 1.74 35.87 -7.24
N LEU A 14 0.79 35.28 -6.49
CA LEU A 14 0.76 33.86 -6.11
C LEU A 14 -0.25 33.04 -6.91
N SER A 15 -0.98 33.67 -7.84
CA SER A 15 -1.74 32.94 -8.85
C SER A 15 -0.77 32.27 -9.81
N ALA A 16 -0.35 31.06 -9.44
CA ALA A 16 0.17 30.09 -10.39
C ALA A 16 -0.70 30.15 -11.64
N SER A 17 -0.10 30.38 -12.81
CA SER A 17 -0.84 30.43 -14.07
C SER A 17 -1.54 29.10 -14.25
N ALA A 18 -2.87 29.13 -14.15
CA ALA A 18 -3.72 27.97 -14.31
C ALA A 18 -4.40 28.09 -15.68
N ASN A 19 -4.03 27.23 -16.61
CA ASN A 19 -4.67 27.17 -17.93
C ASN A 19 -5.59 25.97 -17.99
N ASN A 20 -6.81 26.14 -18.52
CA ASN A 20 -7.69 25.00 -18.74
C ASN A 20 -7.13 24.16 -19.90
N ILE A 21 -7.00 22.84 -19.70
CA ILE A 21 -6.75 21.89 -20.79
C ILE A 21 -8.09 21.52 -21.43
N ASN A 22 -9.08 21.21 -20.61
CA ASN A 22 -10.47 20.99 -21.00
C ASN A 22 -11.44 21.42 -19.87
N GLY A 23 -12.71 21.03 -19.94
CA GLY A 23 -13.72 21.37 -18.93
C GLY A 23 -13.45 20.85 -17.52
N GLN A 24 -12.68 19.75 -17.39
CA GLN A 24 -12.43 19.07 -16.11
C GLN A 24 -10.98 19.21 -15.63
N CYS A 25 -10.03 19.47 -16.53
CA CYS A 25 -8.60 19.46 -16.27
C CYS A 25 -7.96 20.84 -16.45
N ARG A 26 -7.09 21.20 -15.51
CA ARG A 26 -6.29 22.43 -15.50
C ARG A 26 -4.82 22.11 -15.34
N ILE A 27 -3.97 22.92 -15.96
CA ILE A 27 -2.52 22.89 -15.74
C ILE A 27 -2.06 24.09 -14.95
N HIS A 28 -1.24 23.85 -13.92
CA HIS A 28 -0.60 24.87 -13.10
C HIS A 28 0.88 24.93 -13.40
N ASN A 29 1.39 26.14 -13.68
CA ASN A 29 2.81 26.41 -13.93
C ASN A 29 3.44 25.53 -15.03
N GLY A 30 2.63 25.03 -15.96
CA GLY A 30 3.10 24.18 -17.07
C GLY A 30 3.57 22.78 -16.69
N THR A 31 3.42 22.34 -15.42
CA THR A 31 3.99 21.05 -14.97
C THR A 31 3.04 20.19 -14.13
N LYS A 32 1.95 20.76 -13.59
CA LYS A 32 1.02 20.04 -12.71
C LYS A 32 -0.37 20.02 -13.28
N ILE A 33 -0.94 18.83 -13.48
CA ILE A 33 -2.30 18.66 -13.96
C ILE A 33 -3.22 18.33 -12.79
N THR A 34 -4.31 19.08 -12.68
CA THR A 34 -5.40 18.80 -11.75
C THR A 34 -6.68 18.62 -12.56
N CYS A 35 -7.27 17.44 -12.45
CA CYS A 35 -8.54 17.09 -13.04
C CYS A 35 -9.58 16.85 -11.94
N SER A 36 -10.74 17.48 -12.05
CA SER A 36 -11.82 17.32 -11.08
C SER A 36 -13.18 17.29 -11.76
N CYS A 37 -14.05 16.37 -11.34
CA CYS A 37 -15.43 16.29 -11.79
C CYS A 37 -16.41 16.88 -10.76
N ILE A 38 -17.61 17.25 -11.21
CA ILE A 38 -18.69 17.79 -10.36
C ILE A 38 -19.90 16.84 -10.41
N GLY A 39 -19.70 15.55 -10.14
CA GLY A 39 -20.78 14.57 -10.06
C GLY A 39 -20.49 13.29 -10.83
N ASN A 40 -21.49 12.79 -11.55
CA ASN A 40 -21.49 11.44 -12.14
C ASN A 40 -20.74 11.37 -13.48
N GLU A 41 -19.67 12.14 -13.62
CA GLU A 41 -18.93 12.25 -14.87
C GLU A 41 -17.90 11.13 -15.01
N GLU A 42 -17.72 10.67 -16.24
CA GLU A 42 -16.55 9.88 -16.63
C GLU A 42 -15.44 10.83 -17.07
N LEU A 43 -14.21 10.56 -16.62
CA LEU A 43 -13.04 11.34 -16.97
C LEU A 43 -12.04 10.52 -17.78
N PHE A 44 -11.60 11.12 -18.88
CA PHE A 44 -10.44 10.70 -19.65
C PHE A 44 -9.38 11.80 -19.54
N LEU A 45 -8.12 11.41 -19.46
CA LEU A 45 -7.04 12.38 -19.65
C LEU A 45 -7.10 12.89 -21.11
N PRO A 46 -6.91 14.20 -21.36
CA PRO A 46 -6.92 14.76 -22.71
C PRO A 46 -5.86 14.11 -23.61
N ASP A 47 -6.28 13.40 -24.67
CA ASP A 47 -5.38 12.68 -25.58
C ASP A 47 -4.47 13.62 -26.41
N ASP A 48 -4.98 14.80 -26.79
CA ASP A 48 -4.23 15.77 -27.61
C ASP A 48 -3.28 16.66 -26.79
N TYR A 49 -3.11 16.40 -25.49
CA TYR A 49 -2.26 17.18 -24.61
C TYR A 49 -0.84 16.60 -24.52
N ASN A 50 0.18 17.47 -24.56
CA ASN A 50 1.57 17.06 -24.41
C ASN A 50 1.95 16.92 -22.92
N TYR A 51 2.20 15.69 -22.48
CA TYR A 51 2.52 15.37 -21.08
C TYR A 51 4.03 15.38 -20.76
N THR A 52 4.90 15.73 -21.71
CA THR A 52 6.37 15.60 -21.57
C THR A 52 6.93 16.27 -20.32
N ASN A 53 6.44 17.48 -19.98
CA ASN A 53 6.96 18.27 -18.85
C ASN A 53 6.14 18.08 -17.55
N ILE A 54 5.24 17.10 -17.52
CA ILE A 54 4.32 16.92 -16.39
C ILE A 54 5.01 16.14 -15.28
N VAL A 55 5.04 16.76 -14.10
CA VAL A 55 5.65 16.21 -12.88
C VAL A 55 4.62 15.69 -11.88
N SER A 56 3.37 16.17 -11.96
CA SER A 56 2.30 15.74 -11.06
C SER A 56 0.95 15.69 -11.78
N VAL A 57 0.21 14.61 -11.57
CA VAL A 57 -1.16 14.43 -12.05
C VAL A 57 -2.07 14.10 -10.87
N THR A 58 -3.10 14.91 -10.67
CA THR A 58 -4.14 14.67 -9.67
C THR A 58 -5.50 14.56 -10.34
N VAL A 59 -6.23 13.48 -10.07
CA VAL A 59 -7.61 13.26 -10.54
C VAL A 59 -8.51 13.03 -9.33
N ALA A 60 -9.63 13.75 -9.23
CA ALA A 60 -10.55 13.58 -8.11
C ALA A 60 -12.03 13.83 -8.41
N GLY A 61 -12.90 13.18 -7.63
CA GLY A 61 -14.33 13.54 -7.53
C GLY A 61 -15.21 13.11 -8.71
N CYS A 62 -14.75 12.13 -9.50
CA CYS A 62 -15.46 11.61 -10.67
C CYS A 62 -16.23 10.34 -10.33
N ASP A 63 -17.22 9.97 -11.14
CA ASP A 63 -17.86 8.66 -11.00
C ASP A 63 -17.03 7.55 -11.62
N SER A 64 -16.44 7.83 -12.78
CA SER A 64 -15.47 6.93 -13.38
C SER A 64 -14.28 7.68 -13.95
N VAL A 65 -13.15 7.01 -13.98
CA VAL A 65 -11.91 7.51 -14.58
C VAL A 65 -11.32 6.39 -15.42
N ASN A 66 -10.92 6.72 -16.64
CA ASN A 66 -10.22 5.80 -17.52
C ASN A 66 -8.82 6.33 -17.79
N LEU A 67 -7.82 5.60 -17.27
CA LEU A 67 -6.41 5.86 -17.49
C LEU A 67 -5.88 4.72 -18.36
N HIS A 68 -5.89 4.97 -19.67
CA HIS A 68 -5.49 4.01 -20.69
C HIS A 68 -3.96 3.87 -20.76
N TYR A 69 -3.49 2.79 -21.38
CA TYR A 69 -2.07 2.47 -21.57
C TYR A 69 -1.27 3.64 -22.14
N SER A 70 -1.86 4.34 -23.10
CA SER A 70 -1.25 5.47 -23.81
C SER A 70 -1.34 6.81 -23.07
N SER A 71 -2.11 6.92 -21.98
CA SER A 71 -2.46 8.23 -21.42
C SER A 71 -1.29 9.01 -20.81
N LEU A 72 -0.22 8.33 -20.39
CA LEU A 72 0.94 8.96 -19.72
C LEU A 72 2.29 8.49 -20.27
N THR A 73 2.33 7.92 -21.47
CA THR A 73 3.57 7.36 -22.05
C THR A 73 4.67 8.41 -22.24
N GLU A 74 4.30 9.65 -22.52
CA GLU A 74 5.23 10.77 -22.72
C GLU A 74 5.67 11.44 -21.42
N ALA A 75 5.02 11.16 -20.29
CA ALA A 75 5.27 11.83 -19.01
C ALA A 75 6.53 11.32 -18.31
N SER A 76 7.71 11.51 -18.92
CA SER A 76 8.99 10.96 -18.46
C SER A 76 9.50 11.57 -17.14
N ASP A 77 9.00 12.75 -16.76
CA ASP A 77 9.37 13.45 -15.52
C ASP A 77 8.30 13.35 -14.42
N LEU A 78 7.30 12.46 -14.59
CA LEU A 78 6.23 12.28 -13.61
C LEU A 78 6.79 11.82 -12.25
N GLU A 79 6.62 12.63 -11.22
CA GLU A 79 7.05 12.33 -9.85
C GLU A 79 5.87 11.94 -8.95
N GLU A 80 4.66 12.40 -9.26
CA GLU A 80 3.48 12.19 -8.41
C GLU A 80 2.23 11.90 -9.23
N MET A 81 1.48 10.88 -8.80
CA MET A 81 0.18 10.57 -9.35
C MET A 81 -0.79 10.28 -8.20
N ILE A 82 -1.88 11.05 -8.15
CA ILE A 82 -2.93 10.91 -7.14
C ILE A 82 -4.27 10.75 -7.83
N VAL A 83 -4.94 9.63 -7.58
CA VAL A 83 -6.31 9.39 -8.02
C VAL A 83 -7.16 9.10 -6.80
N GLN A 84 -8.18 9.92 -6.57
CA GLN A 84 -8.96 9.83 -5.33
C GLN A 84 -10.44 10.17 -5.47
N ASN A 85 -11.27 9.70 -4.56
CA ASN A 85 -12.71 9.98 -4.52
C ASN A 85 -13.40 9.63 -5.85
N ILE A 86 -13.19 8.40 -6.33
CA ILE A 86 -13.83 7.89 -7.55
C ILE A 86 -14.99 6.99 -7.13
N SER A 87 -16.25 7.45 -7.27
CA SER A 87 -17.40 6.75 -6.65
C SER A 87 -17.69 5.39 -7.28
N GLY A 88 -17.52 5.28 -8.59
CA GLY A 88 -17.79 4.08 -9.36
C GLY A 88 -16.53 3.27 -9.66
N ARG A 89 -15.84 3.61 -10.75
CA ARG A 89 -14.79 2.76 -11.34
C ARG A 89 -13.55 3.54 -11.79
N LEU A 90 -12.37 3.05 -11.42
CA LEU A 90 -11.10 3.46 -12.05
C LEU A 90 -10.60 2.32 -12.94
N ASP A 91 -10.58 2.54 -14.25
CA ASP A 91 -9.85 1.67 -15.19
C ASP A 91 -8.38 2.11 -15.18
N PHE A 92 -7.54 1.35 -14.47
CA PHE A 92 -6.12 1.65 -14.23
C PHE A 92 -5.22 0.77 -15.11
N ASP A 93 -5.26 1.00 -16.42
CA ASP A 93 -4.47 0.28 -17.43
C ASP A 93 -3.32 1.17 -17.94
N VAL A 94 -2.73 1.98 -17.06
CA VAL A 94 -1.72 2.98 -17.44
C VAL A 94 -0.32 2.38 -17.50
N TYR A 95 0.50 2.83 -18.45
CA TYR A 95 1.92 2.55 -18.52
C TYR A 95 2.74 3.78 -18.13
N ILE A 96 3.44 3.70 -16.99
CA ILE A 96 4.22 4.82 -16.46
C ILE A 96 5.68 4.65 -16.88
N THR A 97 6.17 5.55 -17.74
CA THR A 97 7.55 5.53 -18.27
C THR A 97 8.56 6.27 -17.38
N SER A 98 8.10 7.17 -16.50
CA SER A 98 8.97 7.99 -15.65
C SER A 98 9.81 7.16 -14.69
N SER A 99 11.13 7.31 -14.70
CA SER A 99 12.00 6.68 -13.70
C SER A 99 12.04 7.43 -12.36
N ARG A 100 11.23 8.48 -12.19
CA ARG A 100 11.28 9.44 -11.08
C ARG A 100 10.05 9.41 -10.18
N LEU A 101 9.17 8.42 -10.34
CA LEU A 101 7.92 8.36 -9.59
C LEU A 101 8.21 8.25 -8.09
N LYS A 102 7.87 9.29 -7.33
CA LYS A 102 7.99 9.33 -5.88
C LYS A 102 6.71 8.85 -5.21
N MET A 103 5.56 9.30 -5.70
CA MET A 103 4.28 9.03 -5.05
C MET A 103 3.26 8.51 -6.05
N LEU A 104 2.65 7.36 -5.73
CA LEU A 104 1.40 6.92 -6.33
C LEU A 104 0.37 6.68 -5.22
N ARG A 105 -0.74 7.41 -5.27
CA ARG A 105 -1.86 7.27 -4.35
C ARG A 105 -3.15 6.94 -5.09
N LEU A 106 -3.77 5.83 -4.69
CA LEU A 106 -5.10 5.40 -5.12
C LEU A 106 -5.99 5.31 -3.88
N SER A 107 -6.90 6.27 -3.66
CA SER A 107 -7.69 6.30 -2.41
C SER A 107 -9.16 6.61 -2.61
N ASP A 108 -10.03 5.93 -1.86
CA ASP A 108 -11.48 6.16 -1.92
C ASP A 108 -12.02 5.92 -3.34
N ILE A 109 -11.76 4.72 -3.86
CA ILE A 109 -12.16 4.28 -5.20
C ILE A 109 -13.13 3.12 -5.07
N GLY A 110 -14.32 3.26 -5.65
CA GLY A 110 -15.37 2.24 -5.57
C GLY A 110 -14.88 0.86 -6.04
N ARG A 111 -14.27 0.81 -7.23
CA ARG A 111 -13.71 -0.41 -7.80
C ARG A 111 -12.60 -0.13 -8.81
N ILE A 112 -11.53 -0.92 -8.74
CA ILE A 112 -10.49 -1.04 -9.77
C ILE A 112 -10.59 -2.45 -10.37
N PRO A 113 -10.97 -2.62 -11.65
CA PRO A 113 -11.10 -3.94 -12.24
C PRO A 113 -9.78 -4.70 -12.29
N SER A 114 -8.69 -4.02 -12.64
CA SER A 114 -7.37 -4.63 -12.72
C SER A 114 -6.28 -3.60 -12.46
N ILE A 115 -5.24 -4.01 -11.73
CA ILE A 115 -3.90 -3.40 -11.79
C ILE A 115 -3.03 -4.39 -12.57
N VAL A 116 -2.59 -3.97 -13.76
CA VAL A 116 -1.98 -4.81 -14.79
C VAL A 116 -0.47 -4.89 -14.63
N ALA A 117 0.13 -6.04 -14.97
CA ALA A 117 1.55 -6.35 -14.72
C ALA A 117 2.59 -5.48 -15.47
N HIS A 118 2.14 -4.57 -16.34
CA HIS A 118 3.04 -3.70 -17.09
C HIS A 118 3.09 -2.26 -16.54
N THR A 119 2.19 -1.90 -15.62
CA THR A 119 2.05 -0.52 -15.12
C THR A 119 3.36 0.03 -14.59
N PHE A 120 4.15 -0.79 -13.89
CA PHE A 120 5.37 -0.36 -13.22
C PHE A 120 6.67 -0.89 -13.85
N VAL A 121 6.62 -1.57 -14.99
CA VAL A 121 7.77 -2.27 -15.58
C VAL A 121 8.95 -1.35 -15.93
N SER A 122 8.70 -0.07 -16.26
CA SER A 122 9.76 0.91 -16.53
C SER A 122 10.31 1.60 -15.28
N LEU A 123 9.72 1.36 -14.11
CA LEU A 123 10.09 2.06 -12.88
C LEU A 123 11.28 1.38 -12.20
N ALA A 124 12.33 2.15 -11.94
CA ALA A 124 13.41 1.68 -11.07
C ALA A 124 13.01 1.74 -9.59
N ASN A 125 12.24 2.77 -9.21
CA ASN A 125 11.83 2.99 -7.82
C ASN A 125 10.46 3.68 -7.73
N ILE A 126 9.80 3.47 -6.59
CA ILE A 126 8.67 4.24 -6.10
C ILE A 126 8.97 4.58 -4.63
N ASP A 127 9.01 5.86 -4.25
CA ASP A 127 9.24 6.22 -2.85
C ASP A 127 8.06 5.81 -1.95
N THR A 128 6.83 6.04 -2.41
CA THR A 128 5.59 5.70 -1.70
C THR A 128 4.50 5.24 -2.67
N LEU A 129 4.04 4.02 -2.46
CA LEU A 129 2.82 3.47 -3.05
C LEU A 129 1.75 3.37 -1.95
N MET A 130 0.59 3.97 -2.19
CA MET A 130 -0.50 3.96 -1.22
C MET A 130 -1.83 3.62 -1.89
N ILE A 131 -2.48 2.57 -1.40
CA ILE A 131 -3.81 2.13 -1.84
C ILE A 131 -4.73 2.07 -0.61
N GLU A 132 -5.79 2.87 -0.61
CA GLU A 132 -6.68 3.03 0.56
C GLU A 132 -8.15 2.96 0.16
N ASN A 133 -8.98 2.35 1.01
CA ASN A 133 -10.45 2.35 0.89
C ASN A 133 -10.94 1.97 -0.52
N THR A 134 -10.42 0.85 -1.05
CA THR A 134 -10.63 0.47 -2.44
C THR A 134 -10.90 -1.02 -2.58
N ARG A 135 -11.71 -1.39 -3.57
CA ARG A 135 -11.85 -2.77 -4.03
C ARG A 135 -11.10 -2.97 -5.35
N ILE A 136 -10.23 -3.97 -5.39
CA ILE A 136 -9.49 -4.39 -6.59
C ILE A 136 -9.94 -5.79 -6.97
N ASP A 137 -10.35 -6.03 -8.21
CA ASP A 137 -10.73 -7.40 -8.58
C ASP A 137 -9.51 -8.25 -8.94
N GLU A 138 -8.57 -7.70 -9.72
CA GLU A 138 -7.35 -8.38 -10.12
C GLU A 138 -6.11 -7.52 -9.84
N PHE A 139 -5.16 -8.07 -9.09
CA PHE A 139 -3.85 -7.47 -8.86
C PHE A 139 -2.80 -8.38 -9.50
N LYS A 140 -2.27 -7.94 -10.64
CA LYS A 140 -1.32 -8.72 -11.46
C LYS A 140 0.11 -8.22 -11.37
N GLU A 141 0.34 -7.11 -10.68
CA GLU A 141 1.67 -6.55 -10.51
C GLU A 141 2.50 -7.32 -9.49
N ASP A 142 3.78 -7.49 -9.82
CA ASP A 142 4.79 -7.95 -8.88
C ASP A 142 5.92 -6.91 -8.81
N PHE A 143 6.32 -6.55 -7.59
CA PHE A 143 7.38 -5.56 -7.37
C PHE A 143 8.76 -6.24 -7.23
N SER A 144 9.00 -7.31 -7.99
CA SER A 144 10.30 -8.01 -7.97
C SER A 144 11.40 -7.17 -8.63
N TYR A 145 11.03 -6.33 -9.61
CA TYR A 145 11.96 -5.51 -10.40
C TYR A 145 11.87 -4.01 -10.12
N VAL A 146 10.94 -3.60 -9.25
CA VAL A 146 10.72 -2.20 -8.87
C VAL A 146 11.01 -2.05 -7.39
N ASN A 147 11.86 -1.08 -7.01
CA ASN A 147 12.10 -0.80 -5.61
C ASN A 147 11.00 0.08 -5.02
N VAL A 148 10.09 -0.50 -4.24
CA VAL A 148 9.08 0.26 -3.50
C VAL A 148 9.59 0.56 -2.09
N SER A 149 9.96 1.81 -1.83
CA SER A 149 10.48 2.21 -0.51
C SER A 149 9.42 2.09 0.58
N SER A 150 8.20 2.55 0.33
CA SER A 150 7.09 2.41 1.29
C SER A 150 5.81 1.97 0.59
N PHE A 151 5.21 0.87 1.05
CA PHE A 151 3.94 0.38 0.52
C PHE A 151 2.88 0.32 1.61
N PHE A 152 1.78 1.03 1.39
CA PHE A 152 0.63 1.08 2.28
C PHE A 152 -0.62 0.54 1.58
N MET A 153 -1.25 -0.45 2.21
CA MET A 153 -2.54 -1.01 1.79
C MET A 153 -3.49 -0.97 2.98
N ARG A 154 -4.52 -0.10 2.95
CA ARG A 154 -5.43 0.11 4.09
C ARG A 154 -6.90 0.01 3.68
N ASN A 155 -7.68 -0.79 4.40
CA ASN A 155 -9.10 -1.00 4.09
C ASN A 155 -9.32 -1.46 2.64
N VAL A 156 -8.42 -2.28 2.09
CA VAL A 156 -8.47 -2.74 0.70
C VAL A 156 -8.98 -4.17 0.64
N THR A 157 -9.85 -4.45 -0.32
CA THR A 157 -10.18 -5.84 -0.70
C THR A 157 -9.58 -6.12 -2.07
N VAL A 158 -8.77 -7.18 -2.19
CA VAL A 158 -8.27 -7.69 -3.47
C VAL A 158 -8.88 -9.07 -3.71
N GLU A 159 -9.66 -9.24 -4.78
CA GLU A 159 -10.38 -10.49 -5.04
C GLU A 159 -9.48 -11.59 -5.63
N ARG A 160 -8.51 -11.24 -6.47
CA ARG A 160 -7.54 -12.16 -7.07
C ARG A 160 -6.15 -11.53 -7.11
N ILE A 161 -5.17 -12.30 -6.67
CA ILE A 161 -3.74 -11.95 -6.74
C ILE A 161 -3.03 -13.13 -7.39
N ASP A 162 -2.30 -12.88 -8.47
CA ASP A 162 -1.48 -13.92 -9.10
C ASP A 162 -0.22 -14.18 -8.27
N GLN A 163 0.55 -13.12 -8.04
CA GLN A 163 1.74 -13.08 -7.20
C GLN A 163 1.89 -11.68 -6.59
N LEU A 164 2.49 -11.57 -5.41
CA LEU A 164 2.89 -10.29 -4.83
C LEU A 164 4.22 -10.47 -4.11
N ASN A 165 5.27 -9.94 -4.73
CA ASN A 165 6.61 -9.90 -4.16
C ASN A 165 7.03 -8.45 -3.91
N LEU A 166 7.75 -8.22 -2.82
CA LEU A 166 8.45 -6.96 -2.55
C LEU A 166 9.94 -7.28 -2.34
N SER A 167 10.80 -6.48 -2.98
CA SER A 167 12.25 -6.63 -2.95
C SER A 167 12.91 -5.94 -1.74
N GLU A 168 14.10 -6.42 -1.38
CA GLU A 168 14.84 -6.12 -0.13
C GLU A 168 15.19 -4.65 0.12
N ASN A 169 15.15 -3.81 -0.92
CA ASN A 169 15.57 -2.42 -0.84
C ASN A 169 14.51 -1.48 -0.24
N GLY A 170 13.31 -2.00 0.02
CA GLY A 170 12.24 -1.23 0.64
C GLY A 170 12.46 -0.96 2.13
N LYS A 171 11.78 0.07 2.65
CA LYS A 171 11.82 0.47 4.06
C LYS A 171 10.62 -0.05 4.84
N THR A 172 9.41 0.14 4.32
CA THR A 172 8.18 -0.12 5.09
C THR A 172 7.09 -0.76 4.24
N LEU A 173 6.51 -1.86 4.75
CA LEU A 173 5.25 -2.42 4.29
C LEU A 173 4.23 -2.32 5.43
N CYS A 174 3.04 -1.82 5.11
CA CYS A 174 1.93 -1.72 6.05
C CYS A 174 0.64 -2.19 5.37
N ILE A 175 0.14 -3.36 5.78
CA ILE A 175 -1.14 -3.91 5.34
C ILE A 175 -2.09 -3.89 6.54
N MET A 176 -3.11 -3.06 6.48
CA MET A 176 -4.04 -2.86 7.59
C MET A 176 -5.48 -3.04 7.12
N ASN A 177 -6.26 -3.77 7.92
CA ASN A 177 -7.69 -3.98 7.69
C ASN A 177 -8.02 -4.36 6.24
N SER A 178 -7.19 -5.21 5.64
CA SER A 178 -7.29 -5.56 4.22
C SER A 178 -7.56 -7.05 4.04
N GLU A 179 -8.27 -7.40 2.96
CA GLU A 179 -8.57 -8.79 2.61
C GLU A 179 -8.01 -9.14 1.24
N LEU A 180 -7.03 -10.04 1.21
CA LEU A 180 -6.33 -10.51 0.03
C LEU A 180 -6.81 -11.95 -0.26
N ARG A 181 -7.61 -12.11 -1.33
CA ARG A 181 -8.30 -13.36 -1.66
C ARG A 181 -7.70 -14.03 -2.89
N ASN A 182 -7.97 -15.32 -2.98
CA ASN A 182 -7.65 -16.18 -4.12
C ASN A 182 -6.22 -15.98 -4.63
N ILE A 183 -5.27 -15.94 -3.70
CA ILE A 183 -3.84 -15.79 -4.01
C ILE A 183 -3.38 -17.09 -4.68
N ALA A 184 -2.98 -17.00 -5.95
CA ALA A 184 -2.73 -18.18 -6.79
C ALA A 184 -1.43 -18.90 -6.41
N THR A 185 -0.39 -18.12 -6.10
CA THR A 185 0.96 -18.62 -5.80
C THR A 185 1.39 -18.29 -4.35
N SER A 186 2.60 -17.75 -4.17
CA SER A 186 3.18 -17.37 -2.89
C SER A 186 3.22 -15.85 -2.70
N LEU A 187 3.29 -15.42 -1.44
CA LEU A 187 3.60 -14.03 -1.09
C LEU A 187 5.02 -13.96 -0.56
N THR A 188 5.81 -13.00 -1.04
CA THR A 188 7.16 -12.76 -0.54
C THR A 188 7.33 -11.30 -0.18
N PHE A 189 7.47 -11.02 1.10
CA PHE A 189 7.76 -9.68 1.61
C PHE A 189 9.18 -9.68 2.13
N ASN A 190 10.12 -9.16 1.36
CA ASN A 190 11.48 -8.93 1.80
C ASN A 190 11.67 -7.42 1.94
N ILE A 191 11.43 -6.88 3.13
CA ILE A 191 11.44 -5.44 3.36
C ILE A 191 11.73 -5.15 4.83
N ARG A 192 12.39 -4.01 5.12
CA ARG A 192 12.97 -3.74 6.44
C ARG A 192 11.96 -3.77 7.60
N THR A 193 10.85 -3.04 7.47
CA THR A 193 9.79 -3.00 8.47
C THR A 193 8.49 -3.50 7.86
N ILE A 194 7.86 -4.50 8.49
CA ILE A 194 6.62 -5.11 8.02
C ILE A 194 5.58 -5.04 9.13
N GLU A 195 4.43 -4.44 8.83
CA GLU A 195 3.27 -4.41 9.69
C GLU A 195 2.05 -4.98 8.97
N ILE A 196 1.47 -6.05 9.53
CA ILE A 196 0.23 -6.67 9.03
C ILE A 196 -0.75 -6.72 10.19
N ILE A 197 -1.82 -5.92 10.12
CA ILE A 197 -2.74 -5.72 11.26
C ILE A 197 -4.18 -5.90 10.79
N GLY A 198 -4.98 -6.67 11.53
CA GLY A 198 -6.41 -6.80 11.27
C GLY A 198 -6.74 -7.34 9.88
N SER A 199 -5.81 -8.05 9.24
CA SER A 199 -5.88 -8.36 7.80
C SER A 199 -6.08 -9.85 7.55
N LYS A 200 -6.54 -10.19 6.35
CA LYS A 200 -6.89 -11.57 5.99
C LYS A 200 -6.29 -11.97 4.66
N PHE A 201 -5.65 -13.13 4.64
CA PHE A 201 -4.97 -13.69 3.48
C PHE A 201 -5.53 -15.07 3.19
N ARG A 202 -5.97 -15.30 1.95
CA ARG A 202 -6.51 -16.59 1.52
C ARG A 202 -5.85 -17.06 0.23
N LEU A 203 -5.02 -18.09 0.35
CA LEU A 203 -4.42 -18.75 -0.79
C LEU A 203 -5.41 -19.76 -1.38
N GLN A 204 -5.41 -19.90 -2.70
CA GLN A 204 -6.26 -20.86 -3.42
C GLN A 204 -5.92 -22.30 -3.05
N ARG A 205 -4.62 -22.56 -2.83
CA ARG A 205 -4.07 -23.85 -2.42
C ARG A 205 -3.10 -23.64 -1.25
N PRO A 206 -2.85 -24.65 -0.41
CA PRO A 206 -1.80 -24.58 0.60
C PRO A 206 -0.48 -24.10 0.00
N GLY A 207 0.05 -22.99 0.52
CA GLY A 207 1.25 -22.36 0.01
C GLY A 207 1.99 -21.54 1.06
N MET A 208 3.11 -20.94 0.66
CA MET A 208 4.00 -20.21 1.56
C MET A 208 3.76 -18.69 1.52
N VAL A 209 3.83 -18.09 2.70
CA VAL A 209 3.97 -16.64 2.91
C VAL A 209 5.33 -16.42 3.54
N SER A 210 6.27 -15.88 2.77
CA SER A 210 7.64 -15.62 3.19
C SER A 210 7.78 -14.17 3.63
N VAL A 211 8.22 -13.94 4.86
CA VAL A 211 8.32 -12.62 5.49
C VAL A 211 9.75 -12.45 6.00
N LEU A 212 10.52 -11.56 5.37
CA LEU A 212 11.91 -11.28 5.70
C LEU A 212 12.05 -9.79 6.01
N GLY A 213 12.64 -9.46 7.15
CA GLY A 213 12.85 -8.07 7.55
C GLY A 213 13.71 -7.86 8.79
N ASP A 214 13.82 -6.61 9.24
CA ASP A 214 14.42 -6.28 10.53
C ASP A 214 13.35 -6.35 11.62
N ILE A 215 12.23 -5.66 11.41
CA ILE A 215 11.13 -5.54 12.36
C ILE A 215 9.87 -6.07 11.69
N VAL A 216 9.28 -7.11 12.26
CA VAL A 216 8.04 -7.70 11.74
C VAL A 216 6.99 -7.74 12.84
N ILE A 217 5.84 -7.12 12.58
CA ILE A 217 4.69 -7.06 13.46
C ILE A 217 3.48 -7.61 12.72
N ILE A 218 2.91 -8.71 13.21
CA ILE A 218 1.70 -9.32 12.67
C ILE A 218 0.68 -9.46 13.79
N LYS A 219 -0.46 -8.78 13.67
CA LYS A 219 -1.49 -8.73 14.71
C LYS A 219 -2.88 -9.00 14.17
N ASP A 220 -3.66 -9.73 14.95
CA ASP A 220 -5.11 -9.86 14.79
C ASP A 220 -5.53 -10.23 13.35
N SER A 221 -4.72 -11.08 12.71
CA SER A 221 -4.82 -11.38 11.28
C SER A 221 -5.15 -12.85 11.02
N VAL A 222 -5.81 -13.11 9.89
CA VAL A 222 -6.29 -14.45 9.52
C VAL A 222 -5.58 -14.97 8.27
N PHE A 223 -5.01 -16.17 8.35
CA PHE A 223 -4.28 -16.81 7.26
C PHE A 223 -4.92 -18.15 6.87
N LEU A 224 -5.47 -18.27 5.67
CA LEU A 224 -6.15 -19.47 5.21
C LEU A 224 -5.33 -20.16 4.11
N ASN A 225 -5.05 -21.45 4.29
CA ASN A 225 -4.16 -22.24 3.41
C ASN A 225 -2.77 -21.61 3.25
N ALA A 226 -2.30 -20.89 4.27
CA ALA A 226 -1.02 -20.19 4.23
C ALA A 226 -0.12 -20.68 5.34
N SER A 227 1.05 -21.19 4.98
CA SER A 227 2.14 -21.48 5.91
C SER A 227 3.11 -20.32 5.90
N MET A 228 3.30 -19.70 7.07
CA MET A 228 4.12 -18.51 7.19
C MET A 228 5.53 -18.88 7.64
N SER A 229 6.52 -18.42 6.89
CA SER A 229 7.93 -18.43 7.27
C SER A 229 8.38 -17.01 7.50
N LEU A 230 8.69 -16.67 8.75
CA LEU A 230 9.14 -15.35 9.16
C LEU A 230 10.60 -15.41 9.58
N ASP A 231 11.44 -14.57 9.00
CA ASP A 231 12.83 -14.35 9.41
C ASP A 231 13.08 -12.86 9.69
N ALA A 232 13.26 -12.51 10.96
CA ALA A 232 13.35 -11.12 11.40
C ALA A 232 14.42 -10.87 12.47
N ALA A 233 14.85 -9.62 12.67
CA ALA A 233 15.73 -9.29 13.81
C ALA A 233 14.92 -9.22 15.11
N ALA A 234 13.69 -8.70 15.01
CA ALA A 234 12.66 -8.75 16.02
C ALA A 234 11.31 -9.10 15.39
N ALA A 235 10.59 -10.03 16.00
CA ALA A 235 9.28 -10.49 15.55
C ALA A 235 8.24 -10.38 16.66
N THR A 236 7.12 -9.72 16.38
CA THR A 236 5.93 -9.71 17.22
C THR A 236 4.77 -10.33 16.45
N VAL A 237 4.25 -11.46 16.93
CA VAL A 237 3.11 -12.17 16.33
C VAL A 237 2.06 -12.38 17.42
N HIS A 238 0.95 -11.65 17.31
CA HIS A 238 -0.10 -11.62 18.33
C HIS A 238 -1.48 -11.85 17.75
N GLY A 239 -2.28 -12.71 18.38
CA GLY A 239 -3.70 -12.84 18.04
C GLY A 239 -3.97 -13.33 16.62
N ILE A 240 -3.00 -13.97 15.96
CA ILE A 240 -3.24 -14.48 14.60
C ILE A 240 -4.04 -15.78 14.64
N CYS A 241 -4.83 -16.02 13.59
CA CYS A 241 -5.52 -17.30 13.40
C CYS A 241 -5.21 -17.86 12.02
N ALA A 242 -4.82 -19.13 11.91
CA ALA A 242 -4.72 -19.80 10.62
C ALA A 242 -5.57 -21.06 10.54
N ASP A 243 -6.02 -21.43 9.34
CA ASP A 243 -6.86 -22.61 9.11
C ASP A 243 -6.41 -23.41 7.88
N GLY A 244 -6.76 -24.69 7.84
CA GLY A 244 -6.33 -25.61 6.79
C GLY A 244 -4.91 -26.16 7.01
N LYS A 245 -4.17 -26.43 5.93
CA LYS A 245 -2.78 -26.91 5.98
C LYS A 245 -1.78 -25.74 6.20
N SER A 246 -1.99 -24.99 7.27
CA SER A 246 -1.14 -23.87 7.68
C SER A 246 -0.14 -24.28 8.75
N ALA A 247 0.98 -23.57 8.83
CA ALA A 247 2.00 -23.70 9.87
C ALA A 247 2.66 -22.33 10.10
N LEU A 248 3.33 -22.15 11.23
CA LEU A 248 4.11 -20.94 11.52
C LEU A 248 5.54 -21.32 11.89
N ARG A 249 6.51 -20.78 11.15
CA ARG A 249 7.93 -20.86 11.46
C ARG A 249 8.46 -19.45 11.72
N LEU A 250 8.99 -19.22 12.91
CA LEU A 250 9.55 -17.94 13.34
C LEU A 250 11.04 -18.08 13.59
N SER A 251 11.85 -17.39 12.80
CA SER A 251 13.29 -17.22 12.97
C SER A 251 13.56 -15.80 13.45
N SER A 252 14.05 -15.62 14.68
CA SER A 252 14.44 -14.28 15.15
C SER A 252 15.42 -14.28 16.32
N LYS A 253 16.03 -13.11 16.59
CA LYS A 253 16.78 -12.88 17.83
C LYS A 253 15.84 -12.57 19.00
N HIS A 254 14.72 -11.91 18.74
CA HIS A 254 13.71 -11.56 19.74
C HIS A 254 12.34 -11.94 19.21
N ILE A 255 11.65 -12.83 19.92
CA ILE A 255 10.30 -13.29 19.55
C ILE A 255 9.33 -12.96 20.68
N ASP A 256 8.27 -12.24 20.33
CA ASP A 256 7.05 -12.12 21.10
C ASP A 256 5.92 -12.81 20.33
N SER A 257 5.47 -13.97 20.80
CA SER A 257 4.43 -14.78 20.18
C SER A 257 3.33 -15.08 21.19
N THR A 258 2.19 -14.44 21.03
CA THR A 258 1.13 -14.46 22.05
C THR A 258 -0.26 -14.65 21.45
N ASP A 259 -1.11 -15.43 22.12
CA ASP A 259 -2.53 -15.61 21.80
C ASP A 259 -2.82 -16.07 20.35
N ASN A 260 -1.87 -16.78 19.72
CA ASN A 260 -2.00 -17.25 18.34
C ASN A 260 -2.71 -18.60 18.27
N ARG A 261 -3.48 -18.82 17.20
CA ARG A 261 -4.22 -20.06 16.95
C ARG A 261 -3.88 -20.62 15.58
N LEU A 262 -3.07 -21.67 15.55
CA LEU A 262 -2.50 -22.21 14.29
C LEU A 262 -2.74 -23.72 14.20
N PRO A 263 -2.92 -24.28 13.00
CA PRO A 263 -2.96 -25.71 12.85
C PRO A 263 -1.53 -26.27 12.77
N ASN A 264 -1.39 -27.57 13.08
CA ASN A 264 -0.16 -28.36 12.95
C ASN A 264 0.97 -28.00 13.92
N GLU A 265 1.73 -26.92 13.66
CA GLU A 265 2.93 -26.61 14.43
C GLU A 265 3.26 -25.11 14.46
N ILE A 266 3.90 -24.71 15.55
CA ILE A 266 4.57 -23.42 15.69
C ILE A 266 6.02 -23.72 16.03
N VAL A 267 6.93 -23.35 15.14
CA VAL A 267 8.36 -23.63 15.28
C VAL A 267 9.10 -22.33 15.55
N TYR A 268 9.86 -22.30 16.63
CA TYR A 268 10.67 -21.16 17.07
C TYR A 268 12.15 -21.45 16.86
N LEU A 269 12.83 -20.62 16.07
CA LEU A 269 14.24 -20.75 15.71
C LEU A 269 15.01 -19.45 15.95
N THR A 270 16.30 -19.58 16.22
CA THR A 270 17.26 -18.49 16.13
C THR A 270 17.54 -18.19 14.65
N ARG A 271 18.13 -17.02 14.36
CA ARG A 271 18.56 -16.67 12.99
C ARG A 271 19.52 -17.67 12.34
N ASN A 272 20.20 -18.50 13.12
CA ASN A 272 21.08 -19.55 12.60
C ASN A 272 20.37 -20.91 12.45
N ASN A 273 19.03 -20.92 12.38
CA ASN A 273 18.19 -22.12 12.29
C ASN A 273 18.37 -23.12 13.44
N GLN A 274 18.76 -22.66 14.63
CA GLN A 274 18.81 -23.49 15.84
C GLN A 274 17.55 -23.28 16.68
N THR A 275 17.13 -24.28 17.46
CA THR A 275 15.98 -24.11 18.36
C THR A 275 16.26 -23.02 19.40
N VAL A 276 15.31 -22.11 19.59
CA VAL A 276 15.42 -21.04 20.59
C VAL A 276 15.32 -21.64 21.99
N LYS A 277 16.19 -21.22 22.91
CA LYS A 277 16.08 -21.59 24.33
C LYS A 277 14.91 -20.84 24.98
N SER A 278 14.20 -21.49 25.90
CA SER A 278 12.94 -20.99 26.48
C SER A 278 13.04 -19.65 27.21
N ASP A 279 14.24 -19.21 27.58
CA ASP A 279 14.54 -17.93 28.24
C ASP A 279 14.68 -16.74 27.26
N MET A 280 14.75 -17.00 25.95
CA MET A 280 15.03 -15.99 24.94
C MET A 280 13.79 -15.51 24.16
N PHE A 281 12.59 -15.96 24.53
CA PHE A 281 11.35 -15.54 23.85
C PHE A 281 10.12 -15.59 24.75
N VAL A 282 9.12 -14.78 24.40
CA VAL A 282 7.79 -14.81 25.02
C VAL A 282 6.88 -15.68 24.17
N ASN A 283 6.43 -16.81 24.74
CA ASN A 283 5.40 -17.65 24.16
C ASN A 283 4.31 -17.87 25.21
N LYS A 284 3.12 -17.28 25.00
CA LYS A 284 1.99 -17.40 25.93
C LYS A 284 0.68 -17.60 25.16
N ASN A 285 -0.19 -18.44 25.71
CA ASN A 285 -1.56 -18.68 25.21
C ASN A 285 -1.67 -19.11 23.73
N ASN A 286 -0.59 -19.61 23.13
CA ASN A 286 -0.63 -20.12 21.77
C ASN A 286 -1.31 -21.50 21.75
N MET A 287 -2.20 -21.71 20.78
CA MET A 287 -3.00 -22.92 20.63
C MET A 287 -2.70 -23.59 19.28
N VAL A 288 -2.31 -24.86 19.34
CA VAL A 288 -2.24 -25.73 18.17
C VAL A 288 -3.58 -26.47 18.02
N CYS A 289 -4.26 -26.24 16.89
CA CYS A 289 -5.57 -26.84 16.63
C CYS A 289 -5.45 -28.27 16.13
N LYS A 290 -6.38 -29.14 16.54
CA LYS A 290 -6.47 -30.51 16.05
C LYS A 290 -7.04 -30.56 14.63
N ALA A 291 -6.49 -31.45 13.80
CA ALA A 291 -6.99 -31.80 12.47
C ALA A 291 -7.15 -30.59 11.51
N GLY A 292 -6.31 -29.56 11.62
CA GLY A 292 -6.31 -28.45 10.68
C GLY A 292 -7.54 -27.55 10.74
N ASN A 293 -8.34 -27.62 11.81
CA ASN A 293 -9.56 -26.84 11.99
C ASN A 293 -9.44 -25.91 13.20
N CYS A 294 -8.93 -24.71 12.95
CA CYS A 294 -8.87 -23.65 13.96
C CYS A 294 -10.15 -22.82 14.04
N LYS A 295 -11.22 -23.15 13.30
CA LYS A 295 -12.47 -22.37 13.28
C LYS A 295 -12.19 -20.86 13.24
N CYS A 296 -11.25 -20.47 12.37
CA CYS A 296 -10.81 -19.09 12.35
C CYS A 296 -12.01 -18.19 12.04
N PRO A 297 -12.09 -17.04 12.72
CA PRO A 297 -13.26 -16.21 12.60
C PRO A 297 -13.38 -15.75 11.13
N LYS A 298 -14.60 -15.80 10.60
CA LYS A 298 -14.89 -15.39 9.21
C LYS A 298 -14.81 -13.87 9.01
N ILE A 299 -14.17 -13.15 9.94
CA ILE A 299 -14.08 -11.69 9.93
C ILE A 299 -13.72 -11.25 8.51
N SER A 300 -14.46 -10.27 8.00
CA SER A 300 -13.97 -9.50 6.87
C SER A 300 -12.65 -8.90 7.33
N GLY A 301 -11.64 -8.80 6.46
CA GLY A 301 -10.46 -7.98 6.78
C GLY A 301 -10.86 -6.53 7.09
N GLN A 302 -12.11 -6.15 6.89
CA GLN A 302 -12.70 -4.82 7.08
C GLN A 302 -13.52 -4.73 8.38
N ALA A 303 -12.98 -5.18 9.52
CA ALA A 303 -13.59 -4.80 10.79
C ALA A 303 -13.43 -3.28 10.99
N PRO A 304 -14.47 -2.53 11.41
CA PRO A 304 -14.29 -1.15 11.82
C PRO A 304 -13.31 -1.14 12.98
N CYS A 305 -12.21 -0.39 12.84
CA CYS A 305 -11.23 -0.20 13.92
C CYS A 305 -11.96 0.10 15.23
N SER A 306 -11.91 -0.83 16.19
CA SER A 306 -11.97 -0.42 17.58
C SER A 306 -10.68 0.35 17.80
N ALA A 307 -10.78 1.61 18.23
CA ALA A 307 -9.67 2.51 18.50
C ALA A 307 -8.84 2.01 19.70
N VAL A 308 -8.17 0.88 19.53
CA VAL A 308 -7.36 0.22 20.56
C VAL A 308 -5.94 0.16 20.01
N TYR A 309 -5.18 1.18 20.41
CA TYR A 309 -3.72 1.28 20.35
C TYR A 309 -3.08 1.05 18.97
N ILE A 310 -3.33 2.00 18.06
CA ILE A 310 -2.25 2.44 17.16
C ILE A 310 -1.12 2.88 18.10
N SER A 311 0.02 2.20 18.06
CA SER A 311 1.21 2.65 18.76
C SER A 311 1.50 4.07 18.28
N LEU A 312 1.31 5.06 19.17
CA LEU A 312 1.43 6.50 18.92
C LEU A 312 2.82 6.93 18.39
N VAL A 313 3.75 5.99 18.30
CA VAL A 313 5.12 6.20 17.83
C VAL A 313 5.21 6.39 16.31
N LEU A 314 4.24 5.95 15.49
CA LEU A 314 4.41 5.89 14.03
C LEU A 314 3.48 6.75 13.16
N VAL A 315 2.34 7.24 13.67
CA VAL A 315 1.48 8.14 12.88
C VAL A 315 2.02 9.58 12.85
N LEU A 316 2.71 10.05 13.90
CA LEU A 316 3.38 11.35 13.88
C LEU A 316 4.59 11.38 12.93
N GLY A 317 5.31 10.26 12.78
CA GLY A 317 6.44 10.16 11.86
C GLY A 317 6.05 10.17 10.38
N CYS A 318 4.86 9.65 10.05
CA CYS A 318 4.35 9.60 8.68
C CYS A 318 3.72 10.93 8.23
N PHE A 319 3.13 11.72 9.15
CA PHE A 319 2.54 13.03 8.81
C PHE A 319 3.55 14.19 8.82
N LEU A 320 4.63 14.14 9.60
CA LEU A 320 5.59 15.26 9.70
C LEU A 320 6.59 15.33 8.53
N MET A 321 6.77 14.25 7.78
CA MET A 321 7.63 14.25 6.57
C MET A 321 6.96 14.88 5.34
N SER A 322 5.62 14.98 5.30
CA SER A 322 4.90 15.67 4.21
C SER A 322 4.74 17.18 4.45
N LEU A 323 4.79 17.64 5.70
CA LEU A 323 4.64 19.07 6.04
C LEU A 323 5.96 19.85 6.12
N SER A 324 7.10 19.19 6.33
CA SER A 324 8.41 19.86 6.52
C SER A 324 9.12 20.31 5.23
N ARG A 325 8.55 20.03 4.05
CA ARG A 325 9.03 20.60 2.77
C ARG A 325 8.20 21.78 2.24
N GLY A 326 7.17 22.20 2.96
CA GLY A 326 6.29 23.32 2.58
C GLY A 326 6.58 24.66 3.27
N PHE A 327 7.40 24.69 4.32
CA PHE A 327 7.73 25.92 5.07
C PHE A 327 9.23 25.99 5.33
N GLY A 328 9.97 26.40 4.29
CA GLY A 328 11.42 26.57 4.36
C GLY A 328 11.93 27.58 3.34
N LEU A 329 11.20 28.69 3.16
CA LEU A 329 11.66 29.87 2.42
C LEU A 329 10.72 31.04 2.72
N LEU A 330 10.85 31.63 3.92
CA LEU A 330 10.45 33.00 4.24
C LEU A 330 10.88 33.34 5.67
N SER A 331 12.17 33.63 5.83
CA SER A 331 12.63 34.64 6.79
C SER A 331 14.10 34.92 6.51
N LEU A 332 14.40 36.22 6.36
CA LEU A 332 15.72 36.84 6.40
C LEU A 332 16.65 36.24 7.46
#